data_AF-A0A7R9UCM8-F1
#
_entry.id   AF-A0A7R9UCM8-F1
#
_cell.length_a   1.000
_cell.length_b   1.000
_cell.length_c   1.000
_cell.angle_alpha   90.00
_cell.angle_beta   90.00
_cell.angle_gamma   90.00
#
_symmetry.space_group_name_H-M   'P 1'
#
loop_
_entity.id
_entity.type
_entity.pdbx_description
1 polymer ?
#
loop_
_entity_poly.entity_id
_entity_poly.type
_entity_poly.pdbx_seq_one_letter_code
_entity_poly.pdbx_strand_id
1 'polypeptide(L)'
;MLRRLRESPVDVVFDLGFAALMTPREITSVGQQLMYCYASNRRSAAPARLHLSDFSLEDNACATAVSNVAGFSDWKGVQLHAGALAELGAGANADWLAFSPVSDKIQELLEKQRGGEEVAGGPVPDPEQLPPPPQIQALTTSEMVYLTSDAEETLESFEAGTVYVIGGIVDRNRHKKLCYDKAVSLGMRTAKLPIGDKVTRHLNYNKPLAINHVFDIMLKFLETKDWEKALLEGIPGRMEPQAAAADDKAGDLEKAAKAEESNAGEVENPSASEAKESEAKESEAKESE
;
A
#
# COMPACT_ATOMS: atom_id res chain seq x y z
N MET A 1 15.48 2.19 -7.12
CA MET A 1 14.01 2.37 -7.04
C MET A 1 13.55 3.64 -7.75
N LEU A 2 13.89 4.85 -7.26
CA LEU A 2 13.39 6.12 -7.81
C LEU A 2 13.60 6.31 -9.32
N ARG A 3 14.71 5.82 -9.88
CA ARG A 3 14.91 5.81 -11.35
C ARG A 3 13.85 4.99 -12.08
N ARG A 4 13.61 3.75 -11.64
CA ARG A 4 12.60 2.86 -12.23
C ARG A 4 11.18 3.42 -12.09
N LEU A 5 10.90 4.15 -11.01
CA LEU A 5 9.60 4.79 -10.82
C LEU A 5 9.31 5.90 -11.84
N ARG A 6 10.33 6.62 -12.32
CA ARG A 6 10.14 7.64 -13.38
C ARG A 6 9.74 7.01 -14.71
N GLU A 7 10.18 5.77 -14.93
CA GLU A 7 9.90 4.98 -16.13
C GLU A 7 8.69 4.06 -15.91
N SER A 8 7.98 4.20 -14.78
CA SER A 8 6.84 3.36 -14.45
C SER A 8 5.73 3.54 -15.49
N PRO A 9 5.17 2.45 -16.03
CA PRO A 9 4.12 2.54 -17.04
C PRO A 9 2.77 2.97 -16.44
N VAL A 10 2.58 2.90 -15.12
CA VAL A 10 1.26 3.03 -14.49
C VAL A 10 1.34 3.71 -13.13
N ASP A 11 0.22 4.31 -12.73
CA ASP A 11 -0.01 4.84 -11.39
C ASP A 11 -1.03 3.96 -10.66
N VAL A 12 -0.86 3.82 -9.35
CA VAL A 12 -1.79 3.12 -8.47
C VAL A 12 -2.23 4.03 -7.34
N VAL A 13 -3.53 4.24 -7.23
CA VAL A 13 -4.16 4.95 -6.11
C VAL A 13 -4.76 3.93 -5.15
N PHE A 14 -4.37 4.00 -3.88
CA PHE A 14 -5.09 3.32 -2.81
C PHE A 14 -6.15 4.26 -2.24
N ASP A 15 -7.42 3.88 -2.38
CA ASP A 15 -8.56 4.66 -1.91
C ASP A 15 -8.84 4.43 -0.44
N LEU A 16 -8.43 5.37 0.43
CA LEU A 16 -8.59 5.24 1.89
C LEU A 16 -9.94 5.75 2.41
N GLY A 17 -10.88 6.13 1.54
CA GLY A 17 -12.16 6.72 1.92
C GLY A 17 -13.22 5.75 2.47
N PHE A 18 -12.78 4.68 3.15
CA PHE A 18 -13.65 3.62 3.70
C PHE A 18 -13.50 3.43 5.22
N ALA A 19 -12.72 4.29 5.90
CA ALA A 19 -12.40 4.14 7.32
C ALA A 19 -13.63 3.93 8.22
N ALA A 20 -14.73 4.66 7.97
CA ALA A 20 -15.96 4.57 8.75
C ALA A 20 -16.69 3.20 8.67
N LEU A 21 -16.31 2.34 7.71
CA LEU A 21 -16.93 1.03 7.48
C LEU A 21 -16.11 -0.14 8.08
N MET A 22 -14.99 0.18 8.74
CA MET A 22 -14.04 -0.79 9.26
C MET A 22 -13.91 -0.72 10.78
N THR A 23 -13.67 -1.88 11.38
CA THR A 23 -13.26 -1.98 12.79
C THR A 23 -11.81 -1.49 12.97
N PRO A 24 -11.38 -1.13 14.18
CA PRO A 24 -9.99 -0.73 14.44
C PRO A 24 -8.94 -1.77 14.01
N ARG A 25 -9.27 -3.06 14.13
CA ARG A 25 -8.41 -4.16 13.68
C ARG A 25 -8.30 -4.20 12.15
N GLU A 26 -9.41 -4.03 11.45
CA GLU A 26 -9.45 -3.94 9.98
C GLU A 26 -8.66 -2.70 9.48
N ILE A 27 -8.81 -1.56 10.14
CA ILE A 27 -8.05 -0.32 9.85
C ILE A 27 -6.53 -0.54 10.02
N THR A 28 -6.12 -1.21 11.09
CA THR A 28 -4.70 -1.56 11.31
C THR A 28 -4.19 -2.51 10.20
N SER A 29 -5.03 -3.44 9.76
CA SER A 29 -4.70 -4.35 8.64
C SER A 29 -4.52 -3.59 7.32
N VAL A 30 -5.30 -2.54 7.04
CA VAL A 30 -5.08 -1.65 5.88
C VAL A 30 -3.66 -1.09 5.91
N GLY A 31 -3.24 -0.51 7.05
CA GLY A 31 -1.88 0.02 7.22
C GLY A 31 -0.80 -1.02 6.92
N GLN A 32 -0.91 -2.22 7.50
CA GLN A 32 0.02 -3.32 7.26
C GLN A 32 0.04 -3.77 5.78
N GLN A 33 -1.12 -3.88 5.14
CA GLN A 33 -1.21 -4.26 3.73
C GLN A 33 -0.56 -3.22 2.81
N LEU A 34 -0.72 -1.93 3.09
CA LEU A 34 -0.05 -0.87 2.35
C LEU A 34 1.47 -0.87 2.58
N MET A 35 1.92 -1.21 3.79
CA MET A 35 3.35 -1.46 4.06
C MET A 35 3.90 -2.60 3.20
N TYR A 36 3.18 -3.71 3.08
CA TYR A 36 3.56 -4.80 2.20
C TYR A 36 3.58 -4.38 0.72
N CYS A 37 2.56 -3.62 0.26
CA CYS A 37 2.53 -3.08 -1.10
C CYS A 37 3.78 -2.24 -1.38
N TYR A 38 4.12 -1.29 -0.50
CA TYR A 38 5.30 -0.46 -0.64
C TYR A 38 6.59 -1.29 -0.69
N ALA A 39 6.71 -2.28 0.19
CA ALA A 39 7.87 -3.17 0.22
C ALA A 39 8.01 -4.02 -1.07
N SER A 40 6.92 -4.57 -1.60
CA SER A 40 6.90 -5.29 -2.87
C SER A 40 7.25 -4.36 -4.04
N ASN A 41 6.68 -3.17 -4.08
CA ASN A 41 6.96 -2.17 -5.12
C ASN A 41 8.45 -1.79 -5.16
N ARG A 42 9.08 -1.62 -3.99
CA ARG A 42 10.52 -1.35 -3.89
C ARG A 42 11.38 -2.41 -4.58
N ARG A 43 10.98 -3.69 -4.45
CA ARG A 43 11.72 -4.85 -4.96
C ARG A 43 11.40 -5.17 -6.42
N SER A 44 10.22 -4.79 -6.91
CA SER A 44 9.79 -5.07 -8.28
C SER A 44 10.74 -4.52 -9.35
N ALA A 45 10.87 -5.27 -10.45
CA ALA A 45 11.56 -4.85 -11.64
C ALA A 45 10.76 -3.79 -12.42
N ALA A 46 9.43 -3.80 -12.33
CA ALA A 46 8.51 -2.86 -12.97
C ALA A 46 7.60 -2.18 -11.91
N PRO A 47 8.16 -1.30 -11.05
CA PRO A 47 7.40 -0.69 -9.97
C PRO A 47 6.32 0.27 -10.49
N ALA A 48 5.21 0.39 -9.76
CA ALA A 48 4.15 1.37 -10.00
C ALA A 48 4.41 2.66 -9.19
N ARG A 49 3.98 3.82 -9.72
CA ARG A 49 3.91 5.06 -8.92
C ARG A 49 2.74 4.96 -7.95
N LEU A 50 2.97 5.24 -6.67
CA LEU A 50 1.97 5.01 -5.62
C LEU A 50 1.37 6.31 -5.12
N HIS A 51 0.05 6.30 -4.91
CA HIS A 51 -0.71 7.42 -4.40
C HIS A 51 -1.68 6.93 -3.32
N LEU A 52 -1.85 7.72 -2.26
CA LEU A 52 -2.86 7.50 -1.23
C LEU A 52 -3.87 8.65 -1.32
N SER A 53 -5.13 8.35 -1.61
CA SER A 53 -6.21 9.35 -1.59
C SER A 53 -6.90 9.36 -0.23
N ASP A 54 -7.61 10.45 0.07
CA ASP A 54 -8.29 10.64 1.37
C ASP A 54 -7.29 10.50 2.54
N PHE A 55 -6.08 11.03 2.35
CA PHE A 55 -4.99 10.95 3.31
C PHE A 55 -4.99 12.17 4.23
N SER A 56 -5.79 12.11 5.29
CA SER A 56 -5.84 13.13 6.33
C SER A 56 -5.74 12.49 7.72
N LEU A 57 -4.79 12.98 8.51
CA LEU A 57 -4.50 12.41 9.83
C LEU A 57 -5.53 12.79 10.89
N GLU A 58 -6.32 13.83 10.62
CA GLU A 58 -7.31 14.38 11.56
C GLU A 58 -8.64 13.62 11.52
N ASP A 59 -9.10 13.23 10.33
CA ASP A 59 -10.44 12.70 10.08
C ASP A 59 -10.47 11.33 9.38
N ASN A 60 -9.32 10.80 8.93
CA ASN A 60 -9.26 9.48 8.30
C ASN A 60 -8.37 8.49 9.09
N ALA A 61 -9.02 7.57 9.81
CA ALA A 61 -8.34 6.56 10.61
C ALA A 61 -7.45 5.59 9.79
N CYS A 62 -7.74 5.38 8.50
CA CYS A 62 -6.86 4.61 7.63
C CYS A 62 -5.57 5.37 7.31
N ALA A 63 -5.65 6.68 7.06
CA ALA A 63 -4.47 7.53 6.88
C ALA A 63 -3.59 7.52 8.13
N THR A 64 -4.18 7.68 9.31
CA THR A 64 -3.48 7.56 10.61
C THR A 64 -2.83 6.18 10.80
N ALA A 65 -3.55 5.10 10.45
CA ALA A 65 -2.99 3.75 10.57
C ALA A 65 -1.80 3.54 9.64
N VAL A 66 -1.86 4.06 8.41
CA VAL A 66 -0.75 4.03 7.46
C VAL A 66 0.41 4.88 7.95
N SER A 67 0.18 6.07 8.51
CA SER A 67 1.28 6.91 9.03
C SER A 67 2.03 6.29 10.21
N ASN A 68 1.36 5.41 10.96
CA ASN A 68 1.92 4.72 12.12
C ASN A 68 2.71 3.45 11.77
N VAL A 69 2.75 3.04 10.51
CA VAL A 69 3.55 1.86 10.14
C VAL A 69 5.04 2.15 10.23
N ALA A 70 5.81 1.15 10.68
CA ALA A 70 7.25 1.29 10.85
C ALA A 70 7.94 1.74 9.55
N GLY A 71 8.72 2.82 9.64
CA GLY A 71 9.47 3.38 8.52
C GLY A 71 8.64 4.15 7.50
N PHE A 72 7.37 4.47 7.77
CA PHE A 72 6.52 5.29 6.87
C PHE A 72 7.18 6.62 6.48
N SER A 73 7.81 7.30 7.44
CA SER A 73 8.53 8.56 7.21
C SER A 73 9.68 8.45 6.20
N ASP A 74 10.19 7.23 5.98
CA ASP A 74 11.28 6.94 5.04
C ASP A 74 10.76 6.46 3.67
N TRP A 75 9.44 6.47 3.45
CA TRP A 75 8.87 6.05 2.18
C TRP A 75 9.21 7.03 1.06
N LYS A 76 9.57 6.47 -0.10
CA LYS A 76 10.00 7.19 -1.30
C LYS A 76 9.20 6.71 -2.49
N GLY A 77 8.70 7.64 -3.28
CA GLY A 77 7.90 7.40 -4.48
C GLY A 77 6.41 7.21 -4.20
N VAL A 78 5.95 7.63 -3.01
CA VAL A 78 4.55 7.65 -2.59
C VAL A 78 4.07 9.09 -2.50
N GLN A 79 2.92 9.37 -3.09
CA GLN A 79 2.26 10.66 -2.97
C GLN A 79 1.04 10.58 -2.06
N LEU A 80 0.82 11.62 -1.27
CA LEU A 80 -0.28 11.71 -0.32
C LEU A 80 -1.23 12.81 -0.79
N HIS A 81 -2.52 12.49 -0.87
CA HIS A 81 -3.56 13.41 -1.29
C HIS A 81 -4.62 13.50 -0.21
N ALA A 82 -4.83 14.70 0.35
CA ALA A 82 -5.85 14.92 1.36
C ALA A 82 -7.27 14.68 0.79
N GLY A 83 -7.49 15.06 -0.46
CA GLY A 83 -8.79 14.95 -1.12
C GLY A 83 -9.18 13.52 -1.50
N ALA A 84 -10.49 13.28 -1.58
CA ALA A 84 -11.06 12.03 -2.08
C ALA A 84 -10.85 11.85 -3.59
N LEU A 85 -11.13 10.64 -4.11
CA LEU A 85 -11.02 10.33 -5.55
C LEU A 85 -11.76 11.31 -6.47
N ALA A 86 -12.93 11.79 -6.04
CA ALA A 86 -13.72 12.76 -6.81
C ALA A 86 -12.95 14.07 -7.07
N GLU A 87 -12.16 14.50 -6.09
CA GLU A 87 -11.37 15.74 -6.17
C GLU A 87 -10.11 15.53 -7.01
N LEU A 88 -9.53 14.32 -6.95
CA LEU A 88 -8.35 13.94 -7.73
C LEU A 88 -8.59 14.01 -9.25
N GLY A 89 -9.77 13.61 -9.72
CA GLY A 89 -10.09 13.62 -11.15
C GLY A 89 -10.90 14.82 -11.64
N ALA A 90 -11.17 15.84 -10.81
CA ALA A 90 -11.85 17.06 -11.23
C ALA A 90 -10.92 18.09 -11.90
N GLY A 91 -9.69 17.72 -12.26
CA GLY A 91 -8.69 18.63 -12.82
C GLY A 91 -8.19 19.71 -11.84
N ALA A 92 -8.61 19.66 -10.58
CA ALA A 92 -8.30 20.66 -9.56
C ALA A 92 -6.83 20.66 -9.12
N ASN A 93 -6.06 19.61 -9.45
CA ASN A 93 -4.62 19.53 -9.17
C ASN A 93 -3.89 18.76 -10.28
N ALA A 94 -3.56 19.41 -11.40
CA ALA A 94 -2.67 18.81 -12.42
C ALA A 94 -1.31 18.33 -11.84
N ASP A 95 -0.94 18.85 -10.66
CA ASP A 95 0.31 18.60 -9.96
C ASP A 95 0.42 17.22 -9.30
N TRP A 96 -0.67 16.45 -9.14
CA TRP A 96 -0.57 15.12 -8.53
C TRP A 96 0.04 14.08 -9.48
N LEU A 97 -0.06 14.28 -10.79
CA LEU A 97 0.67 13.45 -11.75
C LEU A 97 2.11 13.91 -11.93
N ALA A 98 2.47 15.11 -11.47
CA ALA A 98 3.84 15.55 -11.48
C ALA A 98 4.66 14.69 -10.50
N PHE A 99 5.64 13.96 -11.04
CA PHE A 99 6.59 13.21 -10.25
C PHE A 99 7.36 14.17 -9.32
N SER A 100 6.96 14.26 -8.05
CA SER A 100 7.76 14.92 -7.01
C SER A 100 8.80 13.93 -6.49
N PRO A 101 10.08 14.31 -6.36
CA PRO A 101 11.03 13.56 -5.55
C PRO A 101 10.46 13.45 -4.13
N VAL A 102 10.12 12.23 -3.74
CA VAL A 102 9.38 11.94 -2.52
C VAL A 102 10.35 11.70 -1.36
N SER A 103 10.35 12.65 -0.44
CA SER A 103 10.47 12.49 1.03
C SER A 103 10.00 13.77 1.72
N ASP A 104 10.31 14.92 1.10
CA ASP A 104 10.17 16.22 1.73
C ASP A 104 8.71 16.61 1.92
N LYS A 105 7.81 16.26 0.98
CA LYS A 105 6.36 16.45 1.14
C LYS A 105 5.73 15.58 2.22
N ILE A 106 6.25 14.37 2.49
CA ILE A 106 5.72 13.52 3.57
C ILE A 106 6.12 14.13 4.91
N GLN A 107 7.40 14.51 5.07
CA GLN A 107 7.87 15.17 6.29
C GLN A 107 7.18 16.52 6.51
N GLU A 108 7.10 17.36 5.48
CA GLU A 108 6.43 18.67 5.52
C GLU A 108 4.93 18.55 5.85
N LEU A 109 4.23 17.54 5.30
CA LEU A 109 2.81 17.31 5.61
C LEU A 109 2.63 16.76 7.03
N LEU A 110 3.51 15.86 7.49
CA LEU A 110 3.53 15.38 8.88
C LEU A 110 3.85 16.51 9.88
N GLU A 111 4.70 17.45 9.50
CA GLU A 111 5.10 18.61 10.32
C GLU A 111 3.98 19.67 10.36
N LYS A 112 3.42 20.05 9.20
CA LYS A 112 2.31 21.00 9.09
C LYS A 112 1.07 20.55 9.86
N GLN A 113 0.83 19.23 9.94
CA GLN A 113 -0.35 18.68 10.63
C GLN A 113 -0.11 18.24 12.09
N ARG A 114 1.12 18.35 12.62
CA ARG A 114 1.43 18.10 14.05
C ARG A 114 1.34 19.34 14.95
N GLY A 115 1.03 20.52 14.40
CA GLY A 115 0.93 21.77 15.14
C GLY A 115 2.30 22.27 15.63
N GLY A 116 3.00 23.02 14.79
CA GLY A 116 4.21 23.76 15.11
C GLY A 116 4.31 25.00 14.22
N GLU A 117 4.76 26.12 14.79
CA GLU A 117 4.89 27.44 14.17
C GLU A 117 5.54 27.43 12.78
N GLU A 118 5.23 28.45 11.97
CA GLU A 118 5.92 28.75 10.71
C GLU A 118 7.45 28.65 10.86
N VAL A 119 8.05 27.69 10.17
CA VAL A 119 9.50 27.64 10.02
C VAL A 119 9.87 28.56 8.87
N ALA A 120 10.66 29.60 9.15
CA ALA A 120 11.30 30.43 8.13
C ALA A 120 12.07 29.54 7.15
N GLY A 121 11.67 29.60 5.87
CA GLY A 121 12.18 28.72 4.82
C GLY A 121 13.71 28.73 4.71
N GLY A 122 14.31 27.54 4.79
CA GLY A 122 15.65 27.31 4.29
C GLY A 122 15.71 27.53 2.76
N PRO A 123 16.91 27.73 2.19
CA PRO A 123 17.05 28.03 0.76
C PRO A 123 16.42 26.90 -0.08
N VAL A 124 15.34 27.25 -0.77
CA VAL A 124 14.73 26.45 -1.82
C VAL A 124 15.77 26.30 -2.93
N PRO A 125 16.15 25.07 -3.34
CA PRO A 125 17.05 24.89 -4.47
C PRO A 125 16.40 25.48 -5.72
N ASP A 126 17.23 26.20 -6.50
CA ASP A 126 16.83 26.91 -7.71
C ASP A 126 16.01 26.00 -8.65
N PRO A 127 14.74 26.34 -8.94
CA PRO A 127 13.87 25.57 -9.83
C PRO A 127 14.45 25.35 -11.23
N GLU A 128 15.40 26.19 -11.68
CA GLU A 128 16.05 26.07 -12.99
C GLU A 128 17.08 24.93 -13.07
N GLN A 129 17.49 24.32 -11.94
CA GLN A 129 18.46 23.22 -11.91
C GLN A 129 17.83 21.81 -11.85
N LEU A 130 16.51 21.74 -11.68
CA LEU A 130 15.76 20.47 -11.77
C LEU A 130 15.31 20.24 -13.21
N PRO A 131 15.49 19.03 -13.78
CA PRO A 131 14.84 18.73 -15.05
C PRO A 131 13.33 18.92 -14.88
N PRO A 132 12.64 19.54 -15.85
CA PRO A 132 11.21 19.78 -15.73
C PRO A 132 10.51 18.45 -15.47
N PRO A 133 9.61 18.37 -14.47
CA PRO A 133 8.84 17.16 -14.26
C PRO A 133 8.15 16.80 -15.59
N PRO A 134 8.09 15.50 -15.95
CA PRO A 134 7.38 15.10 -17.15
C PRO A 134 5.99 15.72 -17.12
N GLN A 135 5.65 16.46 -18.17
CA GLN A 135 4.37 17.13 -18.30
C GLN A 135 3.30 16.05 -18.48
N ILE A 136 2.68 15.62 -17.39
CA ILE A 136 1.55 14.70 -17.44
C ILE A 136 0.29 15.56 -17.52
N GLN A 137 -0.55 15.33 -18.53
CA GLN A 137 -1.84 16.01 -18.67
C GLN A 137 -2.72 15.69 -17.45
N ALA A 138 -3.45 16.69 -16.96
CA ALA A 138 -4.39 16.51 -15.86
C ALA A 138 -5.43 15.44 -16.24
N LEU A 139 -5.42 14.30 -15.54
CA LEU A 139 -6.37 13.23 -15.78
C LEU A 139 -7.72 13.52 -15.11
N THR A 140 -8.78 13.14 -15.80
CA THR A 140 -10.14 13.11 -15.26
C THR A 140 -10.42 11.77 -14.57
N THR A 141 -11.40 11.71 -13.66
CA THR A 141 -11.80 10.43 -13.03
C THR A 141 -12.23 9.39 -14.07
N SER A 142 -12.81 9.84 -15.20
CA SER A 142 -13.21 8.98 -16.31
C SER A 142 -12.05 8.27 -17.02
N GLU A 143 -10.82 8.76 -16.84
CA GLU A 143 -9.60 8.15 -17.40
C GLU A 143 -8.92 7.18 -16.42
N MET A 144 -9.50 7.00 -15.23
CA MET A 144 -9.05 6.03 -14.23
C MET A 144 -9.83 4.73 -14.31
N VAL A 145 -9.19 3.63 -13.91
CA VAL A 145 -9.81 2.31 -13.83
C VAL A 145 -9.87 1.85 -12.38
N TYR A 146 -11.08 1.72 -11.83
CA TYR A 146 -11.27 1.16 -10.49
C TYR A 146 -11.29 -0.37 -10.55
N LEU A 147 -10.34 -1.01 -9.87
CA LEU A 147 -10.26 -2.46 -9.77
C LEU A 147 -11.23 -2.98 -8.70
N THR A 148 -12.20 -3.79 -9.13
CA THR A 148 -13.22 -4.36 -8.24
C THR A 148 -13.69 -5.72 -8.75
N SER A 149 -13.88 -6.69 -7.85
CA SER A 149 -14.35 -8.03 -8.21
C SER A 149 -15.80 -8.05 -8.73
N ASP A 150 -16.57 -7.00 -8.42
CA ASP A 150 -17.97 -6.87 -8.84
C ASP A 150 -18.13 -6.29 -10.26
N ALA A 151 -17.04 -5.92 -10.94
CA ALA A 151 -17.09 -5.38 -12.30
C ALA A 151 -17.51 -6.44 -13.34
N GLU A 152 -18.27 -5.99 -14.35
CA GLU A 152 -18.64 -6.83 -15.49
C GLU A 152 -17.44 -7.06 -16.41
N GLU A 153 -16.71 -6.00 -16.74
CA GLU A 153 -15.53 -6.01 -17.59
C GLU A 153 -14.36 -6.75 -16.93
N THR A 154 -13.78 -7.72 -17.64
CA THR A 154 -12.52 -8.34 -17.24
C THR A 154 -11.34 -7.58 -17.82
N LEU A 155 -10.36 -7.23 -16.97
CA LEU A 155 -9.15 -6.54 -17.39
C LEU A 155 -8.26 -7.45 -18.24
N GLU A 156 -8.00 -7.07 -19.48
CA GLU A 156 -7.13 -7.82 -20.40
C GLU A 156 -5.64 -7.52 -20.19
N SER A 157 -5.29 -6.25 -19.91
CA SER A 157 -3.91 -5.84 -19.65
C SER A 157 -3.85 -4.52 -18.87
N PHE A 158 -2.72 -4.24 -18.24
CA PHE A 158 -2.42 -2.92 -17.70
C PHE A 158 -1.84 -2.01 -18.80
N GLU A 159 -2.53 -0.90 -19.07
CA GLU A 159 -2.26 0.06 -20.13
C GLU A 159 -1.27 1.14 -19.65
N ALA A 160 -0.29 1.48 -20.48
CA ALA A 160 0.68 2.51 -20.13
C ALA A 160 0.02 3.90 -20.06
N GLY A 161 0.38 4.71 -19.07
CA GLY A 161 -0.22 6.01 -18.80
C GLY A 161 -1.56 5.96 -18.08
N THR A 162 -2.03 4.77 -17.68
CA THR A 162 -3.32 4.61 -16.99
C THR A 162 -3.14 4.60 -15.47
N VAL A 163 -4.13 5.16 -14.76
CA VAL A 163 -4.24 5.15 -13.30
C VAL A 163 -5.20 4.04 -12.88
N TYR A 164 -4.72 3.14 -12.04
CA TYR A 164 -5.53 2.07 -11.46
C TYR A 164 -5.84 2.36 -10.01
N VAL A 165 -7.09 2.16 -9.60
CA VAL A 165 -7.54 2.39 -8.22
C VAL A 165 -7.79 1.06 -7.53
N ILE A 166 -7.27 0.91 -6.32
CA ILE A 166 -7.50 -0.24 -5.44
C ILE A 166 -8.17 0.28 -4.17
N GLY A 167 -9.31 -0.32 -3.79
CA GLY A 167 -9.98 0.03 -2.54
C GLY A 167 -9.13 -0.29 -1.32
N GLY A 168 -8.81 0.72 -0.51
CA GLY A 168 -8.10 0.59 0.76
C GLY A 168 -9.02 0.09 1.88
N ILE A 169 -9.65 -1.06 1.67
CA ILE A 169 -10.64 -1.63 2.58
C ILE A 169 -10.31 -3.09 2.95
N VAL A 170 -10.52 -3.42 4.22
CA VAL A 170 -10.49 -4.78 4.75
C VAL A 170 -11.82 -5.05 5.42
N ASP A 171 -12.72 -5.73 4.72
CA ASP A 171 -14.08 -5.99 5.22
C ASP A 171 -14.49 -7.46 5.10
N ARG A 172 -13.58 -8.31 4.60
CA ARG A 172 -13.86 -9.72 4.25
C ARG A 172 -15.04 -9.85 3.27
N ASN A 173 -15.23 -8.84 2.40
CA ASN A 173 -16.33 -8.72 1.45
C ASN A 173 -17.71 -8.74 2.10
N ARG A 174 -17.81 -8.12 3.28
CA ARG A 174 -19.07 -7.83 3.98
C ARG A 174 -19.90 -6.80 3.20
N HIS A 175 -19.24 -5.83 2.57
CA HIS A 175 -19.85 -4.76 1.81
C HIS A 175 -19.76 -5.04 0.30
N LYS A 176 -20.64 -5.92 -0.18
CA LYS A 176 -20.73 -6.25 -1.61
C LYS A 176 -20.95 -4.99 -2.45
N LYS A 177 -20.32 -4.91 -3.61
CA LYS A 177 -20.42 -3.81 -4.57
C LYS A 177 -19.95 -2.45 -4.08
N LEU A 178 -19.41 -2.31 -2.87
CA LEU A 178 -19.04 -1.01 -2.32
C LEU A 178 -18.09 -0.21 -3.23
N CYS A 179 -16.99 -0.82 -3.64
CA CYS A 179 -16.02 -0.22 -4.55
C CYS A 179 -16.63 0.04 -5.95
N TYR A 180 -17.45 -0.89 -6.42
CA TYR A 180 -18.10 -0.79 -7.72
C TYR A 180 -19.10 0.38 -7.77
N ASP A 181 -20.00 0.46 -6.79
CA ASP A 181 -21.03 1.50 -6.70
C ASP A 181 -20.37 2.89 -6.53
N LYS A 182 -19.30 2.99 -5.71
CA LYS A 182 -18.51 4.22 -5.60
C LYS A 182 -17.93 4.63 -6.96
N ALA A 183 -17.24 3.72 -7.66
CA ALA A 183 -16.63 4.00 -8.95
C ALA A 183 -17.68 4.42 -10.01
N VAL A 184 -18.81 3.73 -10.08
CA VAL A 184 -19.92 4.05 -10.99
C VAL A 184 -20.51 5.43 -10.67
N SER A 185 -20.69 5.76 -9.39
CA SER A 185 -21.20 7.08 -8.97
C SER A 185 -20.28 8.24 -9.37
N LEU A 186 -18.97 7.97 -9.50
CA LEU A 186 -17.96 8.92 -9.94
C LEU A 186 -17.72 8.91 -11.46
N GLY A 187 -18.46 8.09 -12.21
CA GLY A 187 -18.29 7.95 -13.67
C GLY A 187 -16.96 7.33 -14.10
N MET A 188 -16.37 6.49 -13.24
CA MET A 188 -15.11 5.79 -13.53
C MET A 188 -15.35 4.47 -14.30
N ARG A 189 -14.37 4.07 -15.12
CA ARG A 189 -14.33 2.70 -15.66
C ARG A 189 -14.05 1.72 -14.52
N THR A 190 -14.68 0.56 -14.55
CA THR A 190 -14.45 -0.52 -13.56
C THR A 190 -14.01 -1.78 -14.27
N ALA A 191 -13.01 -2.48 -13.73
CA ALA A 191 -12.58 -3.77 -14.26
C ALA A 191 -12.25 -4.75 -13.14
N LYS A 192 -12.46 -6.05 -13.37
CA LYS A 192 -12.00 -7.13 -12.47
C LYS A 192 -10.76 -7.81 -13.03
N LEU A 193 -9.94 -8.37 -12.15
CA LEU A 193 -8.84 -9.25 -12.56
C LEU A 193 -9.41 -10.52 -13.24
N PRO A 194 -8.71 -11.12 -14.21
CA PRO A 194 -9.17 -12.31 -14.93
C PRO A 194 -9.03 -13.59 -14.09
N ILE A 195 -9.73 -13.65 -12.96
CA ILE A 195 -9.78 -14.79 -12.05
C ILE A 195 -10.97 -15.66 -12.42
N GLY A 196 -10.73 -16.94 -12.70
CA GLY A 196 -11.79 -17.88 -13.08
C GLY A 196 -12.10 -17.89 -14.59
N ASP A 197 -11.35 -17.12 -15.38
CA ASP A 197 -11.43 -17.07 -16.83
C ASP A 197 -10.82 -18.33 -17.47
N LYS A 198 -10.95 -18.48 -18.80
CA LYS A 198 -10.52 -19.70 -19.51
C LYS A 198 -9.08 -20.13 -19.18
N VAL A 199 -8.17 -19.17 -19.00
CA VAL A 199 -6.75 -19.42 -18.71
C VAL A 199 -6.52 -19.73 -17.23
N THR A 200 -7.32 -19.17 -16.33
CA THR A 200 -7.04 -19.14 -14.88
C THR A 200 -8.05 -19.93 -14.05
N ARG A 201 -9.07 -20.51 -14.68
CA ARG A 201 -10.12 -21.32 -14.04
C ARG A 201 -9.55 -22.51 -13.28
N HIS A 202 -8.44 -23.08 -13.75
CA HIS A 202 -7.77 -24.20 -13.09
C HIS A 202 -7.20 -23.81 -11.70
N LEU A 203 -7.05 -22.51 -11.43
CA LEU A 203 -6.68 -22.00 -10.12
C LEU A 203 -7.81 -22.11 -9.10
N ASN A 204 -9.06 -22.46 -9.46
CA ASN A 204 -10.16 -22.71 -8.51
C ASN A 204 -10.31 -21.66 -7.37
N TYR A 205 -9.92 -20.41 -7.61
CA TYR A 205 -9.92 -19.35 -6.60
C TYR A 205 -11.17 -18.49 -6.77
N ASN A 206 -11.98 -18.40 -5.71
CA ASN A 206 -13.27 -17.72 -5.72
C ASN A 206 -13.44 -16.74 -4.54
N LYS A 207 -12.35 -16.46 -3.82
CA LYS A 207 -12.36 -15.55 -2.68
C LYS A 207 -11.99 -14.13 -3.14
N PRO A 208 -12.52 -13.09 -2.49
CA PRO A 208 -12.02 -11.73 -2.66
C PRO A 208 -10.54 -11.64 -2.25
N LEU A 209 -9.74 -10.95 -3.06
CA LEU A 209 -8.33 -10.72 -2.78
C LEU A 209 -8.14 -9.55 -1.80
N ALA A 210 -7.13 -9.66 -0.96
CA ALA A 210 -6.67 -8.55 -0.12
C ALA A 210 -5.94 -7.49 -0.96
N ILE A 211 -5.80 -6.26 -0.42
CA ILE A 211 -5.22 -5.08 -1.09
C ILE A 211 -3.83 -5.42 -1.65
N ASN A 212 -2.98 -6.01 -0.81
CA ASN A 212 -1.62 -6.35 -1.16
C ASN A 212 -1.52 -7.44 -2.22
N HIS A 213 -2.47 -8.38 -2.26
CA HIS A 213 -2.47 -9.46 -3.25
C HIS A 213 -2.88 -8.93 -4.63
N VAL A 214 -3.89 -8.06 -4.69
CA VAL A 214 -4.24 -7.35 -5.95
C VAL A 214 -3.03 -6.58 -6.49
N PHE A 215 -2.31 -5.88 -5.60
CA PHE A 215 -1.14 -5.11 -5.96
C PHE A 215 0.05 -5.98 -6.39
N ASP A 216 0.33 -7.08 -5.69
CA ASP A 216 1.40 -8.04 -6.06
C ASP A 216 1.11 -8.71 -7.42
N ILE A 217 -0.15 -9.10 -7.68
CA ILE A 217 -0.58 -9.62 -9.00
C ILE A 217 -0.32 -8.57 -10.09
N MET A 218 -0.68 -7.32 -9.82
CA MET A 218 -0.44 -6.22 -10.76
C MET A 218 1.05 -6.07 -11.08
N LEU A 219 1.91 -5.97 -10.05
CA LEU A 219 3.37 -5.88 -10.25
C LEU A 219 3.91 -7.06 -11.05
N LYS A 220 3.46 -8.28 -10.73
CA LYS A 220 3.92 -9.47 -11.44
C LYS A 220 3.45 -9.50 -12.89
N PHE A 221 2.25 -9.04 -13.17
CA PHE A 221 1.77 -8.89 -14.55
C PHE A 221 2.58 -7.82 -15.29
N LEU A 222 2.90 -6.69 -14.66
CA LEU A 222 3.72 -5.66 -15.31
C LEU A 222 5.10 -6.19 -15.74
N GLU A 223 5.67 -7.12 -14.96
CA GLU A 223 6.94 -7.79 -15.26
C GLU A 223 6.82 -8.88 -16.33
N THR A 224 5.78 -9.73 -16.24
CA THR A 224 5.69 -10.96 -17.05
C THR A 224 4.78 -10.85 -18.26
N LYS A 225 3.83 -9.91 -18.25
CA LYS A 225 2.72 -9.79 -19.19
C LYS A 225 1.90 -11.09 -19.32
N ASP A 226 1.82 -11.84 -18.23
CA ASP A 226 1.21 -13.18 -18.17
C ASP A 226 0.33 -13.29 -16.92
N TRP A 227 -0.99 -13.36 -17.15
CA TRP A 227 -1.98 -13.44 -16.07
C TRP A 227 -1.89 -14.72 -15.26
N GLU A 228 -1.52 -15.84 -15.88
CA GLU A 228 -1.42 -17.12 -15.18
C GLU A 228 -0.27 -17.06 -14.18
N LYS A 229 0.91 -16.60 -14.62
CA LYS A 229 2.06 -16.40 -13.70
C LYS A 229 1.75 -15.37 -12.62
N ALA A 230 1.14 -14.25 -12.98
CA ALA A 230 0.81 -13.18 -12.05
C ALA A 230 -0.14 -13.66 -10.94
N LEU A 231 -1.18 -14.40 -11.30
CA LEU A 231 -2.16 -14.93 -10.35
C LEU A 231 -1.60 -16.08 -9.52
N LEU A 232 -0.81 -16.99 -10.12
CA LEU A 232 -0.17 -18.08 -9.37
C LEU A 232 0.77 -17.58 -8.28
N GLU A 233 1.53 -16.53 -8.55
CA GLU A 233 2.46 -15.97 -7.56
C GLU A 233 1.78 -15.03 -6.55
N GLY A 234 0.73 -14.31 -6.96
CA GLY A 234 0.10 -13.29 -6.14
C GLY A 234 -1.15 -13.72 -5.38
N ILE A 235 -1.72 -14.91 -5.64
CA ILE A 235 -2.84 -15.45 -4.86
C ILE A 235 -2.31 -16.06 -3.54
N PRO A 236 -2.98 -15.82 -2.39
CA PRO A 236 -2.56 -16.40 -1.12
C PRO A 236 -2.75 -17.92 -1.11
N GLY A 237 -1.69 -18.64 -0.74
CA GLY A 237 -1.67 -20.09 -0.68
C GLY A 237 -1.16 -20.67 -1.99
N ARG A 238 0.03 -21.30 -1.93
CA ARG A 238 0.59 -22.09 -3.02
C ARG A 238 -0.44 -23.14 -3.44
N MET A 239 -1.14 -22.91 -4.54
CA MET A 239 -1.73 -24.02 -5.27
C MET A 239 -0.58 -24.71 -5.99
N GLU A 240 0.07 -25.65 -5.30
CA GLU A 240 0.76 -26.69 -6.02
C GLU A 240 -0.27 -27.32 -6.97
N PRO A 241 0.02 -27.43 -8.27
CA PRO A 241 -0.88 -28.11 -9.19
C PRO A 241 -1.07 -29.53 -8.66
N GLN A 242 -2.28 -29.84 -8.19
CA GLN A 242 -2.62 -31.20 -7.79
C GLN A 242 -2.49 -32.08 -9.03
N ALA A 243 -1.41 -32.85 -9.07
CA ALA A 243 -1.38 -34.06 -9.87
C ALA A 243 -2.54 -34.94 -9.39
N ALA A 244 -3.40 -35.33 -10.33
CA ALA A 244 -4.57 -36.16 -10.05
C ALA A 244 -4.18 -37.42 -9.26
N ALA A 245 -4.65 -37.51 -8.02
CA ALA A 245 -4.66 -38.75 -7.26
C ALA A 245 -5.94 -38.81 -6.42
N ALA A 246 -6.63 -39.94 -6.54
CA ALA A 246 -7.93 -40.24 -5.97
C ALA A 246 -7.87 -40.59 -4.47
N ASP A 247 -9.06 -40.47 -3.87
CA ASP A 247 -9.60 -41.06 -2.63
C ASP A 247 -9.18 -40.57 -1.23
N ASP A 248 -10.24 -40.19 -0.51
CA ASP A 248 -10.54 -40.33 0.92
C ASP A 248 -9.50 -39.92 1.97
N LYS A 249 -9.77 -38.77 2.60
CA LYS A 249 -10.34 -38.75 3.96
C LYS A 249 -10.73 -37.35 4.42
N ALA A 250 -11.94 -37.25 4.95
CA ALA A 250 -12.43 -36.14 5.76
C ALA A 250 -11.59 -35.99 7.05
N GLY A 251 -11.20 -34.75 7.36
CA GLY A 251 -10.64 -34.39 8.66
C GLY A 251 -9.73 -33.17 8.60
N ASP A 252 -10.10 -32.14 9.35
CA ASP A 252 -9.26 -31.03 9.82
C ASP A 252 -8.94 -29.87 8.85
N LEU A 253 -9.89 -28.94 8.72
CA LEU A 253 -9.65 -27.55 8.30
C LEU A 253 -10.28 -26.57 9.31
N GLU A 254 -9.77 -26.57 10.55
CA GLU A 254 -10.15 -25.56 11.55
C GLU A 254 -8.96 -24.98 12.34
N LYS A 255 -7.74 -24.98 11.75
CA LYS A 255 -6.54 -24.44 12.44
C LYS A 255 -5.79 -23.30 11.76
N ALA A 256 -6.18 -22.86 10.55
CA ALA A 256 -5.48 -21.76 9.87
C ALA A 256 -5.99 -20.35 10.24
N ALA A 257 -7.10 -20.22 10.98
CA ALA A 257 -7.68 -18.92 11.33
C ALA A 257 -7.30 -18.40 12.73
N LYS A 258 -6.48 -19.14 13.51
CA LYS A 258 -6.08 -18.77 14.88
C LYS A 258 -4.60 -18.38 15.04
N ALA A 259 -3.81 -18.42 13.98
CA ALA A 259 -2.35 -18.17 14.07
C ALA A 259 -1.93 -16.70 13.88
N GLU A 260 -2.85 -15.78 13.56
CA GLU A 260 -2.54 -14.34 13.44
C GLU A 260 -3.01 -13.49 14.62
N GLU A 261 -3.47 -14.10 15.73
CA GLU A 261 -3.98 -13.37 16.90
C GLU A 261 -3.08 -13.44 18.16
N SER A 262 -1.83 -13.88 18.03
CA SER A 262 -0.88 -13.90 19.17
C SER A 262 0.56 -13.56 18.76
N ASN A 263 0.79 -12.34 18.30
CA ASN A 263 2.09 -11.70 18.52
C ASN A 263 1.92 -10.18 18.67
N ALA A 264 1.21 -9.79 19.72
CA ALA A 264 1.34 -8.47 20.33
C ALA A 264 1.92 -8.69 21.73
N GLY A 265 3.24 -8.83 21.79
CA GLY A 265 4.01 -8.89 23.03
C GLY A 265 5.15 -7.89 22.95
N GLU A 266 5.00 -6.81 23.73
CA GLU A 266 6.04 -5.94 24.29
C GLU A 266 7.17 -5.44 23.37
N VAL A 267 7.07 -4.17 22.97
CA VAL A 267 8.25 -3.38 22.62
C VAL A 267 8.78 -2.78 23.92
N GLU A 268 9.73 -3.47 24.56
CA GLU A 268 10.58 -2.83 25.56
C GLU A 268 11.47 -1.79 24.87
N ASN A 269 11.52 -0.62 25.49
CA ASN A 269 12.17 0.59 25.01
C ASN A 269 13.61 0.62 25.57
N PRO A 270 14.69 0.46 24.78
CA PRO A 270 16.04 0.60 25.30
C PRO A 270 16.50 2.03 25.03
N SER A 271 16.20 2.93 25.97
CA SER A 271 16.85 4.23 26.06
C SER A 271 17.28 4.48 27.51
N ALA A 272 18.55 4.90 27.63
CA ALA A 272 19.26 5.34 28.83
C ALA A 272 19.91 4.26 29.71
N SER A 273 21.19 3.97 29.44
CA SER A 273 22.23 4.13 30.47
C SER A 273 23.65 4.00 29.89
N GLU A 274 24.20 5.09 29.38
CA GLU A 274 25.64 5.36 29.50
C GLU A 274 25.79 6.55 30.44
N ALA A 275 26.16 6.28 31.70
CA ALA A 275 26.93 7.19 32.54
C ALA A 275 27.26 6.51 33.89
N LYS A 276 28.55 6.57 34.23
CA LYS A 276 29.19 6.42 35.55
C LYS A 276 29.78 5.06 35.90
N GLU A 277 30.99 4.93 35.40
CA GLU A 277 32.14 4.31 36.04
C GLU A 277 32.47 4.96 37.42
N SER A 278 33.23 4.22 38.22
CA SER A 278 33.96 4.55 39.46
C SER A 278 33.18 4.70 40.76
N GLU A 279 33.23 3.66 41.61
CA GLU A 279 33.94 3.66 42.91
C GLU A 279 33.67 2.35 43.67
N ALA A 280 34.57 2.01 44.60
CA ALA A 280 34.56 0.88 45.54
C ALA A 280 35.21 -0.43 45.05
N LYS A 281 36.54 -0.50 45.22
CA LYS A 281 37.23 -1.67 45.80
C LYS A 281 38.66 -1.30 46.19
N GLU A 282 38.80 -0.67 47.36
CA GLU A 282 40.05 -0.70 48.11
C GLU A 282 39.70 -0.73 49.60
N SER A 283 39.72 -1.93 50.17
CA SER A 283 39.83 -2.13 51.61
C SER A 283 40.54 -3.46 51.86
N GLU A 284 41.82 -3.32 52.21
CA GLU A 284 42.51 -4.05 53.28
C GLU A 284 42.72 -5.56 53.14
N ALA A 285 43.96 -5.91 52.78
CA ALA A 285 44.71 -6.94 53.48
C ALA A 285 46.21 -6.72 53.30
N LYS A 286 46.87 -6.14 54.32
CA LYS A 286 48.18 -6.57 54.86
C LYS A 286 48.71 -5.51 55.82
N GLU A 287 48.47 -5.74 57.12
CA GLU A 287 49.53 -5.54 58.10
C GLU A 287 50.16 -6.92 58.36
N SER A 288 51.49 -6.92 58.45
CA SER A 288 52.25 -7.71 59.43
C SER A 288 51.35 -8.24 60.57
N GLU A 289 51.27 -9.54 60.80
CA GLU A 289 52.35 -10.46 61.17
C GLU A 289 52.16 -11.86 60.56
#